data_AF-A0AA96E841-F1
#
_entry.id   AF-A0AA96E841-F1
#
_cell.length_a   1.000
_cell.length_b   1.000
_cell.length_c   1.000
_cell.angle_alpha   90.00
_cell.angle_beta   90.00
_cell.angle_gamma   90.00
#
_symmetry.space_group_name_H-M   'P 1'
#
loop_
_entity.id
_entity.type
_entity.pdbx_description
1 polymer ?
#
loop_
_entity_poly.entity_id
_entity_poly.type
_entity_poly.pdbx_seq_one_letter_code
_entity_poly.pdbx_strand_id
1 'polypeptide(L)'
;MSSPAIQSALQQMQGLASQAAAPLKNDSAALGANGVGQSGFGSELQASIRRINELQQSANSKAMAFQAGEPNLELNDVMVDMQKASVAFQMGMQVRNRMVSAYRDVMNMQV
;
A
#
# COMPACT_ATOMS: atom_id res chain seq x y z
N MET A 1 31.20 60.73 10.73
CA MET A 1 30.23 60.15 9.77
C MET A 1 30.59 58.70 9.45
N SER A 2 30.58 57.83 10.46
CA SER A 2 30.95 56.40 10.33
C SER A 2 30.41 55.60 11.52
N SER A 3 29.08 55.64 11.70
CA SER A 3 28.39 54.95 12.81
C SER A 3 26.94 54.49 12.53
N PRO A 4 26.41 54.46 11.29
CA PRO A 4 25.17 53.70 11.00
C PRO A 4 25.41 52.30 10.41
N ALA A 5 26.40 52.14 9.52
CA ALA A 5 26.56 50.91 8.73
C ALA A 5 27.01 49.68 9.55
N ILE A 6 27.80 49.91 10.61
CA ILE A 6 28.27 48.84 11.51
C ILE A 6 27.12 48.30 12.38
N GLN A 7 26.16 49.17 12.73
CA GLN A 7 25.00 48.79 13.52
C GLN A 7 24.05 47.89 12.72
N SER A 8 23.87 48.20 11.43
CA SER A 8 23.06 47.39 10.51
C SER A 8 23.66 46.01 10.26
N ALA A 9 24.99 45.92 10.16
CA ALA A 9 25.69 44.64 10.00
C ALA A 9 25.57 43.74 11.24
N LEU A 10 25.63 44.31 12.44
CA LEU A 10 25.45 43.57 13.70
C LEU A 10 24.01 43.05 13.86
N GLN A 11 23.01 43.83 13.47
CA GLN A 11 21.60 43.38 13.50
C GLN A 11 21.33 42.25 12.51
N GLN A 12 21.99 42.28 11.34
CA GLN A 12 21.88 41.22 10.35
C GLN A 12 22.57 39.92 10.81
N MET A 13 23.72 40.02 11.48
CA MET A 13 24.37 38.84 12.08
C MET A 13 23.56 38.25 13.25
N GLN A 14 22.90 39.09 14.06
CA GLN A 14 22.05 38.62 15.16
C GLN A 14 20.88 37.76 14.64
N GLY A 15 20.28 38.15 13.50
CA GLY A 15 19.19 37.41 12.86
C GLY A 15 19.60 36.01 12.35
N LEU A 16 20.78 35.91 11.72
CA LEU A 16 21.32 34.61 11.28
C LEU A 16 21.66 33.69 12.47
N ALA A 17 22.17 34.24 13.57
CA ALA A 17 22.49 33.46 14.77
C ALA A 17 21.24 32.84 15.42
N SER A 18 20.13 33.58 15.48
CA SER A 18 18.85 33.05 16.01
C SER A 18 18.22 31.98 15.12
N GLN A 19 18.56 31.92 13.83
CA GLN A 19 18.02 30.92 12.91
C GLN A 19 18.86 29.62 12.93
N ALA A 20 20.14 29.71 13.30
CA ALA A 20 21.01 28.55 13.53
C ALA A 20 20.85 27.91 14.92
N ALA A 21 20.29 28.63 15.91
CA ALA A 21 20.04 28.12 17.26
C ALA A 21 18.68 27.41 17.41
N ALA A 22 17.90 27.25 16.34
CA ALA A 22 16.71 26.43 16.38
C ALA A 22 17.14 24.97 16.63
N PRO A 23 16.67 24.33 17.72
CA PRO A 23 16.98 22.93 17.94
C PRO A 23 16.45 22.16 16.73
N LEU A 24 17.35 21.44 16.07
CA LEU A 24 16.99 20.42 15.08
C LEU A 24 16.00 19.49 15.77
N LYS A 25 14.72 19.74 15.51
CA LYS A 25 13.63 18.87 15.92
C LYS A 25 13.95 17.55 15.22
N ASN A 26 14.36 16.59 16.02
CA ASN A 26 14.77 15.29 15.57
C ASN A 26 13.53 14.58 15.00
N ASP A 27 13.20 14.83 13.73
CA ASP A 27 12.19 14.12 12.94
C ASP A 27 12.58 12.65 12.66
N SER A 28 13.50 12.10 13.45
CA SER A 28 13.79 10.67 13.53
C SER A 28 12.67 9.85 14.19
N ALA A 29 11.56 10.47 14.58
CA ALA A 29 10.34 9.77 15.01
C ALA A 29 9.33 9.52 13.86
N ALA A 30 9.55 10.07 12.66
CA ALA A 30 8.65 9.90 11.51
C ALA A 30 9.07 8.78 10.53
N LEU A 31 10.22 8.13 10.76
CA LEU A 31 10.72 7.04 9.90
C LEU A 31 10.53 5.64 10.50
N GLY A 32 9.88 5.51 11.65
CA GLY A 32 9.67 4.23 12.35
C GLY A 32 8.21 3.83 12.58
N ALA A 33 7.23 4.61 12.11
CA ALA A 33 5.83 4.44 12.47
C ALA A 33 4.85 4.52 11.28
N ASN A 34 5.29 4.19 10.05
CA ASN A 34 4.33 3.71 9.07
C ASN A 34 3.96 2.27 9.47
N GLY A 35 2.83 2.19 10.16
CA GLY A 35 2.40 1.03 10.91
C GLY A 35 2.42 -0.26 10.09
N VAL A 36 3.30 -1.16 10.50
CA VAL A 36 3.09 -2.62 10.44
C VAL A 36 1.96 -3.05 11.41
N GLY A 37 1.11 -2.11 11.84
CA GLY A 37 0.17 -2.28 12.93
C GLY A 37 -1.11 -1.49 12.70
N GLN A 38 -1.92 -1.93 11.73
CA GLN A 38 -3.38 -1.81 11.84
C GLN A 38 -4.15 -2.81 10.98
N SER A 39 -3.52 -3.40 9.96
CA SER A 39 -4.05 -4.55 9.24
C SER A 39 -3.11 -5.75 9.47
N GLY A 40 -3.51 -6.70 10.31
CA GLY A 40 -2.75 -7.92 10.50
C GLY A 40 -2.75 -8.80 9.23
N PHE A 41 -1.87 -9.79 9.16
CA PHE A 41 -1.85 -10.75 8.05
C PHE A 41 -3.24 -11.33 7.74
N GLY A 42 -4.05 -11.61 8.77
CA GLY A 42 -5.42 -12.13 8.60
C GLY A 42 -6.37 -11.15 7.91
N SER A 43 -6.30 -9.85 8.22
CA SER A 43 -7.16 -8.85 7.54
C SER A 43 -6.69 -8.59 6.11
N GLU A 44 -5.39 -8.64 5.85
CA GLU A 44 -4.86 -8.55 4.49
C GLU A 44 -5.22 -9.79 3.65
N LEU A 45 -5.17 -10.98 4.25
CA LEU A 45 -5.63 -12.21 3.60
C LEU A 45 -7.13 -12.15 3.31
N GLN A 46 -7.94 -11.65 4.25
CA GLN A 46 -9.37 -11.47 4.04
C GLN A 46 -9.64 -10.46 2.91
N ALA A 47 -8.93 -9.34 2.88
CA ALA A 47 -9.02 -8.35 1.81
C ALA A 47 -8.61 -8.95 0.46
N SER A 48 -7.56 -9.76 0.43
CA SER A 48 -7.09 -10.46 -0.77
C SER A 48 -8.12 -11.46 -1.30
N ILE A 49 -8.77 -12.24 -0.43
CA ILE A 49 -9.85 -13.16 -0.81
C ILE A 49 -11.04 -12.40 -1.39
N ARG A 50 -11.43 -11.26 -0.79
CA ARG A 50 -12.49 -10.40 -1.33
C ARG A 50 -12.12 -9.86 -2.72
N ARG A 51 -10.88 -9.41 -2.90
CA ARG A 51 -10.38 -8.92 -4.19
C ARG A 51 -10.41 -10.01 -5.28
N ILE A 52 -10.09 -11.26 -4.95
CA ILE A 52 -10.22 -12.39 -5.89
C ILE A 52 -11.68 -12.58 -6.32
N ASN A 53 -12.63 -12.51 -5.37
CA ASN A 53 -14.05 -12.61 -5.68
C ASN A 53 -14.52 -11.45 -6.58
N GLU A 54 -14.13 -10.22 -6.25
CA GLU A 54 -14.42 -9.03 -7.06
C GLU A 54 -13.88 -9.17 -8.50
N LEU A 55 -12.64 -9.66 -8.66
CA LEU A 55 -12.07 -9.92 -9.98
C LEU A 55 -12.90 -10.94 -10.77
N GLN A 56 -13.31 -12.04 -10.14
CA GLN A 56 -14.14 -13.06 -10.77
C GLN A 56 -15.51 -12.52 -11.20
N GLN A 57 -16.15 -11.73 -10.33
CA GLN A 57 -17.46 -11.16 -10.60
C GLN A 57 -17.41 -10.07 -11.67
N SER A 58 -16.38 -9.22 -11.63
CA SER A 58 -16.11 -8.22 -12.67
C SER A 58 -15.85 -8.88 -14.03
N ALA A 59 -15.01 -9.91 -14.08
CA ALA A 59 -14.72 -10.63 -15.32
C ALA A 59 -15.99 -11.26 -15.92
N ASN A 60 -16.82 -11.89 -15.09
CA ASN A 60 -18.11 -12.45 -15.53
C ASN A 60 -19.08 -11.36 -16.01
N SER A 61 -19.17 -10.23 -15.31
CA SER A 61 -20.01 -9.11 -15.72
C SER A 61 -19.59 -8.55 -17.07
N LYS A 62 -18.28 -8.36 -17.28
CA LYS A 62 -17.73 -7.89 -18.55
C LYS A 62 -17.95 -8.91 -19.68
N ALA A 63 -17.83 -10.20 -19.40
CA ALA A 63 -18.13 -11.24 -20.38
C ALA A 63 -19.61 -11.22 -20.81
N MET A 64 -20.54 -11.04 -19.87
CA MET A 64 -21.97 -10.89 -20.17
C MET A 64 -22.27 -9.61 -20.95
N ALA A 65 -21.67 -8.48 -20.56
CA ALA A 65 -21.84 -7.20 -21.25
C ALA A 65 -21.32 -7.23 -22.69
N PHE A 66 -20.18 -7.89 -22.90
CA PHE A 66 -19.65 -8.13 -24.23
C PHE A 66 -20.56 -9.03 -25.07
N GLN A 67 -21.09 -10.11 -24.51
CA GLN A 67 -22.07 -10.97 -25.18
C GLN A 67 -23.38 -10.24 -25.52
N ALA A 68 -23.76 -9.26 -24.69
CA ALA A 68 -24.91 -8.39 -24.93
C ALA A 68 -24.64 -7.31 -26.00
N GLY A 69 -23.41 -7.20 -26.51
CA GLY A 69 -23.04 -6.26 -27.57
C GLY A 69 -22.76 -4.83 -27.10
N GLU A 70 -22.30 -4.63 -25.86
CA GLU A 70 -21.92 -3.29 -25.39
C GLU A 70 -20.83 -2.67 -26.29
N PRO A 71 -21.06 -1.47 -26.86
CA PRO A 71 -20.18 -0.88 -27.88
C PRO A 71 -18.83 -0.37 -27.34
N ASN A 72 -18.65 -0.32 -26.02
CA ASN A 72 -17.43 0.16 -25.35
C ASN A 72 -16.61 -0.96 -24.69
N LEU A 73 -16.98 -2.24 -24.90
CA LEU A 73 -16.21 -3.37 -24.39
C LEU A 73 -15.40 -4.04 -25.51
N GLU A 74 -14.09 -4.01 -25.38
CA GLU A 74 -13.19 -4.74 -26.25
C GLU A 74 -13.02 -6.18 -25.77
N LEU A 75 -12.99 -7.13 -26.71
CA LEU A 75 -12.82 -8.55 -26.38
C LEU A 75 -11.49 -8.82 -25.63
N ASN A 76 -10.42 -8.09 -25.96
CA ASN A 76 -9.13 -8.27 -25.30
C ASN A 76 -9.22 -7.95 -23.81
N ASP A 77 -9.97 -6.91 -23.42
CA ASP A 77 -10.12 -6.50 -22.04
C ASP A 77 -10.88 -7.54 -21.22
N VAL A 78 -11.94 -8.11 -21.80
CA VAL A 78 -12.68 -9.23 -21.18
C VAL A 78 -11.75 -10.43 -20.97
N MET A 79 -10.97 -10.79 -21.99
CA MET A 79 -10.02 -11.92 -21.92
C MET A 79 -8.95 -11.69 -20.87
N VAL A 80 -8.36 -10.48 -20.83
CA VAL A 80 -7.34 -10.11 -19.84
C VAL A 80 -7.91 -10.17 -18.44
N ASP A 81 -9.13 -9.67 -18.21
CA ASP A 81 -9.75 -9.70 -16.89
C ASP A 81 -10.14 -11.12 -16.45
N MET A 82 -10.61 -11.97 -17.37
CA MET A 82 -10.80 -13.40 -17.11
C MET A 82 -9.48 -14.09 -16.72
N GLN A 83 -8.40 -13.77 -17.42
CA GLN A 83 -7.09 -14.36 -17.13
C GLN A 83 -6.53 -13.87 -15.79
N LYS A 84 -6.68 -12.58 -15.47
CA LYS A 84 -6.34 -12.03 -14.13
C LYS A 84 -7.11 -12.75 -13.02
N ALA A 85 -8.43 -12.91 -13.18
CA ALA A 85 -9.26 -13.60 -12.20
C ALA A 85 -8.81 -15.05 -11.98
N SER A 86 -8.54 -15.78 -13.07
CA SER A 86 -8.05 -17.17 -13.03
C SER A 86 -6.71 -17.31 -12.31
N VAL A 87 -5.72 -16.48 -12.67
CA VAL A 87 -4.39 -16.51 -12.02
C VAL A 87 -4.49 -16.12 -10.55
N ALA A 88 -5.27 -15.08 -10.22
CA ALA A 88 -5.47 -14.65 -8.83
C ALA A 88 -6.14 -15.75 -8.00
N PHE A 89 -7.13 -16.45 -8.55
CA PHE A 89 -7.78 -17.59 -7.89
C PHE A 89 -6.81 -18.76 -7.65
N GLN A 90 -6.02 -19.13 -8.66
CA GLN A 90 -5.01 -20.17 -8.54
C GLN A 90 -4.00 -19.86 -7.43
N MET A 91 -3.52 -18.62 -7.37
CA MET A 91 -2.63 -18.17 -6.30
C MET A 91 -3.33 -18.21 -4.93
N GLY A 92 -4.60 -17.78 -4.85
CA GLY A 92 -5.40 -17.88 -3.63
C GLY A 92 -5.56 -19.32 -3.13
N MET A 93 -5.74 -20.29 -4.04
CA MET A 93 -5.78 -21.71 -3.71
C MET A 93 -4.45 -22.22 -3.13
N GLN A 94 -3.32 -21.76 -3.65
CA GLN A 94 -2.00 -22.10 -3.10
C GLN A 94 -1.83 -21.56 -1.68
N VAL A 95 -2.22 -20.30 -1.44
CA VAL A 95 -2.17 -19.69 -0.10
C VAL A 95 -3.09 -20.44 0.87
N ARG A 96 -4.32 -20.76 0.44
CA ARG A 96 -5.26 -21.57 1.23
C ARG A 96 -4.65 -22.92 1.62
N ASN A 97 -4.10 -23.64 0.64
CA ASN A 97 -3.48 -24.94 0.88
C ASN A 97 -2.31 -24.82 1.87
N ARG A 98 -1.46 -23.80 1.69
CA ARG A 98 -0.33 -23.54 2.60
C ARG A 98 -0.80 -23.23 4.02
N MET A 99 -1.87 -22.47 4.18
CA MET A 99 -2.44 -22.13 5.49
C MET A 99 -3.02 -23.37 6.19
N VAL A 100 -3.72 -24.25 5.45
CA VAL A 100 -4.23 -25.52 5.98
C VAL A 100 -3.08 -26.44 6.38
N SER A 101 -2.02 -26.53 5.56
CA SER A 101 -0.82 -27.29 5.91
C SER A 101 -0.15 -26.74 7.16
N ALA A 102 0.06 -25.42 7.25
CA ALA A 102 0.68 -24.80 8.43
C ALA A 102 -0.12 -25.07 9.71
N TYR A 103 -1.45 -25.04 9.65
CA TYR A 103 -2.30 -25.41 10.77
C TYR A 103 -2.10 -26.89 11.18
N ARG A 104 -2.08 -27.80 10.19
CA ARG A 104 -1.81 -29.23 10.44
C ARG A 104 -0.42 -29.46 11.01
N ASP A 105 0.60 -28.76 10.52
CA ASP A 105 1.98 -28.88 10.99
C ASP A 105 2.11 -28.46 12.46
N VAL A 106 1.47 -27.35 12.85
CA VAL A 106 1.39 -26.92 14.26
C VAL A 106 0.65 -27.94 15.12
N MET A 107 -0.44 -28.53 14.62
CA MET A 107 -1.19 -29.57 15.33
C MET A 107 -0.41 -30.87 15.50
N ASN A 108 0.48 -31.19 14.56
CA ASN A 108 1.32 -32.38 14.57
C ASN A 108 2.68 -32.15 15.27
N MET A 109 3.01 -30.92 15.66
CA MET A 109 4.11 -30.67 16.58
C MET A 109 3.72 -31.23 17.96
N GLN A 110 4.21 -32.43 18.26
CA GLN A 110 4.19 -32.96 19.61
C GLN A 110 5.04 -32.08 20.52
N VAL A 111 4.47 -31.73 21.68
CA VAL A 111 5.21 -31.13 22.80
C VAL A 111 6.29 -32.08 23.32
#